data_AF-A0A7J4RM03-F1
#
_entry.id   AF-A0A7J4RM03-F1
#
_cell.length_a   1.000
_cell.length_b   1.000
_cell.length_c   1.000
_cell.angle_alpha   90.00
_cell.angle_beta   90.00
_cell.angle_gamma   90.00
#
_symmetry.space_group_name_H-M   'P 1'
#
loop_
_entity.id
_entity.type
_entity.pdbx_description
1 polymer ?
#
loop_
_entity_poly.entity_id
_entity_poly.type
_entity_poly.pdbx_seq_one_letter_code
_entity_poly.pdbx_strand_id
1 'polypeptide(L)'
;MEGRWAMIKCECGRYFGSSSKNVGGCPRCGSDKNLKIMKKYSSSKSLRDDISKANTPPEIENEISVRFEKYDSKIRKRDNVSADIIQKIIKTSTTDENIITIDSISNSISKLALSKITAEDIIEILEASSLVLRNSNGSWTVLQ
;
A
#
# COMPACT_ATOMS: atom_id res chain seq x y z
N MET A 1 -18.18 28.28 17.16
CA MET A 1 -17.24 28.83 16.17
C MET A 1 -17.71 28.44 14.78
N GLU A 2 -18.09 29.39 13.93
CA GLU A 2 -18.41 29.09 12.53
C GLU A 2 -17.16 28.59 11.79
N GLY A 3 -17.29 27.49 11.06
CA GLY A 3 -16.19 26.89 10.30
C GLY A 3 -15.64 27.86 9.25
N ARG A 4 -14.33 28.10 9.28
CA ARG A 4 -13.61 29.03 8.38
C ARG A 4 -13.60 28.57 6.91
N TRP A 5 -13.84 27.28 6.70
CA TRP A 5 -13.78 26.60 5.41
C TRP A 5 -15.13 25.99 5.04
N ALA A 6 -15.46 25.95 3.76
CA ALA A 6 -16.70 25.38 3.26
C ALA A 6 -16.44 24.41 2.10
N MET A 7 -17.14 23.29 2.12
CA MET A 7 -17.25 22.36 0.99
C MET A 7 -18.46 22.77 0.16
N ILE A 8 -18.24 22.96 -1.14
CA ILE A 8 -19.25 23.44 -2.08
C ILE A 8 -19.46 22.39 -3.16
N LYS A 9 -20.73 22.13 -3.50
CA LYS A 9 -21.11 21.33 -4.65
C LYS A 9 -21.49 22.26 -5.80
N CYS A 10 -20.82 22.09 -6.94
CA CYS A 10 -21.18 22.76 -8.19
C CYS A 10 -22.21 21.94 -8.97
N GLU A 11 -22.99 22.60 -9.83
CA GLU A 11 -23.90 21.97 -10.79
C GLU A 11 -23.18 20.99 -11.75
N CYS A 12 -21.89 21.19 -12.03
CA CYS A 12 -21.10 20.24 -12.82
C CYS A 12 -20.77 18.92 -12.08
N GLY A 13 -21.30 18.74 -10.87
CA GLY A 13 -21.10 17.55 -10.05
C GLY A 13 -19.82 17.55 -9.21
N ARG A 14 -18.90 18.51 -9.42
CA ARG A 14 -17.65 18.58 -8.64
C ARG A 14 -17.86 19.21 -7.27
N TYR A 15 -17.19 18.64 -6.29
CA TYR A 15 -17.01 19.23 -4.97
C TYR A 15 -15.69 19.99 -4.89
N PHE A 16 -15.69 21.17 -4.27
CA PHE A 16 -14.47 21.96 -4.05
C PHE A 16 -14.53 22.74 -2.75
N GLY A 17 -13.37 23.25 -2.34
CA GLY A 17 -13.19 23.96 -1.09
C GLY A 17 -13.10 25.46 -1.31
N SER A 18 -13.72 26.24 -0.44
CA SER A 18 -13.51 27.69 -0.37
C SER A 18 -13.45 28.18 1.07
N SER A 19 -13.00 29.41 1.24
CA SER A 19 -13.25 30.18 2.46
C SER A 19 -14.76 30.34 2.66
N SER A 20 -15.25 30.19 3.88
CA SER A 20 -16.69 30.36 4.19
C SER A 20 -17.18 31.80 3.99
N LYS A 21 -16.27 32.78 3.92
CA LYS A 21 -16.61 34.21 3.75
C LYS A 21 -16.70 34.64 2.29
N ASN A 22 -15.98 33.98 1.40
CA ASN A 22 -15.97 34.32 -0.02
C ASN A 22 -15.87 33.04 -0.83
N VAL A 23 -16.91 32.74 -1.58
CA VAL A 23 -16.99 31.57 -2.46
C VAL A 23 -16.77 32.05 -3.89
N GLY A 24 -15.61 31.71 -4.45
CA GLY A 24 -15.32 31.95 -5.86
C GLY A 24 -16.03 30.95 -6.79
N GLY A 25 -15.85 31.12 -8.10
CA GLY A 25 -16.35 30.21 -9.11
C GLY A 25 -15.74 28.80 -9.01
N CYS A 26 -16.42 27.82 -9.60
CA CYS A 26 -15.95 26.44 -9.61
C CYS A 26 -14.59 26.32 -10.30
N PRO A 27 -13.56 25.75 -9.65
CA PRO A 27 -12.22 25.63 -10.25
C PRO A 27 -12.14 24.63 -11.42
N ARG A 28 -13.23 23.93 -11.76
CA ARG A 28 -13.29 23.00 -12.91
C ARG A 28 -13.98 23.61 -14.12
N CYS A 29 -15.18 24.15 -13.94
CA CYS A 29 -16.00 24.65 -15.05
C CYS A 29 -16.12 26.18 -15.08
N GLY A 30 -15.57 26.89 -14.10
CA GLY A 30 -15.66 28.35 -13.98
C GLY A 30 -17.01 28.89 -13.53
N SER A 31 -18.08 28.06 -13.51
CA SER A 31 -19.42 28.51 -13.11
C SER A 31 -19.45 28.98 -11.65
N ASP A 32 -20.03 30.16 -11.44
CA ASP A 32 -20.38 30.74 -10.13
C ASP A 32 -21.88 30.56 -9.80
N LYS A 33 -22.62 29.91 -10.70
CA LYS A 33 -24.06 29.66 -10.56
C LYS A 33 -24.33 28.39 -9.77
N ASN A 34 -25.44 28.38 -9.03
CA ASN A 34 -25.97 27.22 -8.33
C ASN A 34 -24.96 26.52 -7.38
N LEU A 35 -24.04 27.28 -6.80
CA LEU A 35 -23.07 26.78 -5.84
C LEU A 35 -23.74 26.52 -4.49
N LYS A 36 -23.76 25.26 -4.06
CA LYS A 36 -24.37 24.86 -2.78
C LYS A 36 -23.31 24.57 -1.73
N ILE A 37 -23.34 25.29 -0.61
CA ILE A 37 -22.54 24.95 0.58
C ILE A 37 -23.12 23.66 1.19
N MET A 38 -22.31 22.61 1.23
CA MET A 38 -22.70 21.30 1.75
C MET A 38 -22.36 21.16 3.23
N LYS A 39 -21.18 21.63 3.65
CA LYS A 39 -20.67 21.50 5.02
C LYS A 39 -19.60 22.56 5.29
N LYS A 40 -19.54 23.06 6.52
CA LYS A 40 -18.51 23.98 7.02
C LYS A 40 -17.51 23.22 7.90
N TYR A 41 -16.24 23.61 7.86
CA TYR A 41 -15.13 22.99 8.57
C TYR A 41 -14.30 24.04 9.30
N SER A 42 -13.82 23.70 10.49
CA SER A 42 -12.82 24.49 11.21
C SER A 42 -11.40 24.26 10.67
N SER A 43 -11.13 23.06 10.13
CA SER A 43 -9.83 22.62 9.62
C SER A 43 -9.83 22.48 8.10
N SER A 44 -8.79 23.02 7.44
CA SER A 44 -8.58 22.84 6.00
C SER A 44 -8.22 21.40 5.64
N LYS A 45 -7.60 20.65 6.57
CA LYS A 45 -7.27 19.23 6.40
C LYS A 45 -8.54 18.41 6.26
N SER A 46 -9.46 18.53 7.22
CA SER A 46 -10.74 17.80 7.21
C SER A 46 -11.61 18.17 5.99
N LEU A 47 -11.57 19.42 5.55
CA LEU A 47 -12.21 19.84 4.30
C LEU A 47 -11.61 19.09 3.09
N ARG A 48 -10.28 19.04 2.99
CA ARG A 48 -9.57 18.40 1.88
C ARG A 48 -9.86 16.90 1.83
N ASP A 49 -9.89 16.23 2.98
CA ASP A 49 -10.15 14.80 3.06
C ASP A 49 -11.58 14.47 2.57
N ASP A 50 -12.59 15.20 3.06
CA ASP A 50 -13.99 15.02 2.64
C ASP A 50 -14.20 15.37 1.16
N ILE A 51 -13.56 16.42 0.63
CA ILE A 51 -13.60 16.76 -0.80
C ILE A 51 -12.98 15.66 -1.65
N SER A 52 -11.83 15.13 -1.22
CA SER A 52 -11.15 14.08 -1.96
C SER A 52 -12.04 12.85 -2.04
N LYS A 53 -12.60 12.43 -0.90
CA LYS A 53 -13.56 11.31 -0.85
C LYS A 53 -14.78 11.54 -1.75
N ALA A 54 -15.41 12.71 -1.69
CA ALA A 54 -16.60 13.00 -2.49
C ALA A 54 -16.34 13.11 -4.00
N ASN A 55 -15.09 13.34 -4.42
CA ASN A 55 -14.71 13.41 -5.83
C ASN A 55 -14.06 12.11 -6.36
N THR A 56 -13.79 11.14 -5.50
CA THR A 56 -13.21 9.85 -5.92
C THR A 56 -14.34 8.94 -6.44
N PRO A 57 -14.22 8.40 -7.66
CA PRO A 57 -15.17 7.40 -8.16
C PRO A 57 -15.12 6.11 -7.32
N PRO A 58 -16.27 5.44 -7.10
CA PRO A 58 -16.34 4.24 -6.28
C PRO A 58 -15.46 3.10 -6.80
N GLU A 59 -15.24 3.03 -8.12
CA GLU A 59 -14.35 2.05 -8.75
C GLU A 59 -12.91 2.19 -8.22
N ILE A 60 -12.42 3.43 -8.08
CA ILE A 60 -11.08 3.74 -7.59
C ILE A 60 -10.98 3.49 -6.09
N GLU A 61 -12.02 3.85 -5.31
CA GLU A 61 -12.05 3.57 -3.87
C GLU A 61 -11.98 2.06 -3.59
N ASN A 62 -12.72 1.26 -4.36
CA ASN A 62 -12.68 -0.20 -4.28
C ASN A 62 -11.33 -0.77 -4.68
N GLU A 63 -10.76 -0.31 -5.79
CA GLU A 63 -9.45 -0.79 -6.26
C GLU A 63 -8.35 -0.53 -5.21
N ILE A 64 -8.33 0.68 -4.64
CA ILE A 64 -7.37 1.06 -3.60
C ILE A 64 -7.55 0.16 -2.37
N SER A 65 -8.79 -0.04 -1.92
CA SER A 65 -9.10 -0.89 -0.75
C SER A 65 -8.62 -2.33 -0.96
N VAL A 66 -8.90 -2.93 -2.11
CA VAL A 66 -8.44 -4.29 -2.46
C VAL A 66 -6.91 -4.37 -2.50
N ARG A 67 -6.23 -3.34 -2.99
CA ARG A 67 -4.75 -3.31 -3.00
C ARG A 67 -4.19 -3.24 -1.58
N PHE A 68 -4.77 -2.44 -0.70
CA PHE A 68 -4.36 -2.37 0.71
C PHE A 68 -4.59 -3.69 1.44
N GLU A 69 -5.74 -4.35 1.25
CA GLU A 69 -6.00 -5.67 1.84
C GLU A 69 -4.98 -6.73 1.37
N LYS A 70 -4.62 -6.71 0.09
CA LYS A 70 -3.56 -7.57 -0.45
C LYS A 70 -2.18 -7.26 0.15
N TYR A 71 -1.89 -5.99 0.42
CA TYR A 71 -0.63 -5.58 1.03
C TYR A 71 -0.55 -6.00 2.50
N ASP A 72 -1.58 -5.71 3.29
CA ASP A 72 -1.65 -6.08 4.71
C ASP A 72 -1.63 -7.59 4.92
N SER A 73 -2.31 -8.35 4.05
CA SER A 73 -2.26 -9.81 4.10
C SER A 73 -0.87 -10.37 3.78
N LYS A 74 -0.09 -9.73 2.90
CA LYS A 74 1.32 -10.10 2.66
C LYS A 74 2.19 -9.81 3.88
N ILE A 75 2.05 -8.65 4.51
CA ILE A 75 2.82 -8.31 5.73
C ILE A 75 2.53 -9.32 6.84
N ARG A 76 1.24 -9.59 7.12
CA ARG A 76 0.85 -10.56 8.17
C ARG A 76 1.34 -11.98 7.89
N LYS A 77 1.51 -12.38 6.63
CA LYS A 77 2.12 -13.68 6.30
C LYS A 77 3.60 -13.73 6.69
N ARG A 78 4.34 -12.63 6.56
CA ARG A 78 5.77 -12.54 6.92
C ARG A 78 5.99 -12.60 8.42
N ASP A 79 5.16 -11.90 9.20
CA ASP A 79 5.26 -11.89 10.68
C ASP A 79 5.04 -13.27 11.32
N ASN A 80 4.47 -14.23 10.58
CA ASN A 80 4.22 -15.59 11.04
C ASN A 80 5.34 -16.59 10.68
N VAL A 81 6.42 -16.17 9.99
CA VAL A 81 7.55 -17.05 9.69
C VAL A 81 8.57 -16.97 10.82
N SER A 82 8.66 -18.03 11.63
CA SER A 82 9.61 -18.06 12.74
C SER A 82 11.07 -18.10 12.25
N ALA A 83 11.99 -17.56 13.04
CA ALA A 83 13.43 -17.59 12.74
C ALA A 83 13.94 -19.04 12.52
N ASP A 84 13.39 -20.02 13.25
CA ASP A 84 13.73 -21.43 13.08
C ASP A 84 13.35 -21.97 11.69
N ILE A 85 12.21 -21.53 11.14
CA ILE A 85 11.79 -21.91 9.79
C ILE A 85 12.72 -21.28 8.76
N ILE A 86 13.06 -19.99 8.92
CA ILE A 86 14.03 -19.30 8.05
C ILE A 86 15.37 -20.04 8.04
N GLN A 87 15.91 -20.37 9.22
CA GLN A 87 17.16 -21.12 9.34
C GLN A 87 17.10 -22.50 8.69
N LYS A 88 15.98 -23.23 8.83
CA LYS A 88 15.78 -24.52 8.14
C LYS A 88 15.73 -24.35 6.62
N ILE A 89 15.07 -23.30 6.13
CA ILE A 89 15.00 -23.03 4.69
C ILE A 89 16.40 -22.74 4.16
N ILE A 90 17.14 -21.80 4.76
CA ILE A 90 18.53 -21.50 4.38
C ILE A 90 19.35 -22.80 4.34
N LYS A 91 19.35 -23.60 5.42
CA LYS A 91 20.13 -24.84 5.50
C LYS A 91 19.80 -25.87 4.43
N THR A 92 18.56 -25.88 3.92
CA THR A 92 18.09 -26.89 2.96
C THR A 92 18.03 -26.38 1.52
N SER A 93 18.17 -25.07 1.31
CA SER A 93 18.20 -24.42 0.00
C SER A 93 19.60 -23.99 -0.44
N THR A 94 20.55 -23.90 0.50
CA THR A 94 21.93 -23.44 0.24
C THR A 94 22.76 -24.54 -0.40
N THR A 95 23.42 -24.23 -1.51
CA THR A 95 24.41 -25.10 -2.16
C THR A 95 25.75 -25.03 -1.44
N ASP A 96 26.69 -25.91 -1.79
CA ASP A 96 28.05 -25.95 -1.23
C ASP A 96 28.84 -24.64 -1.43
N GLU A 97 28.41 -23.79 -2.37
CA GLU A 97 29.01 -22.48 -2.64
C GLU A 97 28.37 -21.32 -1.84
N ASN A 98 27.57 -21.63 -0.81
CA ASN A 98 26.75 -20.66 -0.07
C ASN A 98 25.76 -19.87 -0.95
N ILE A 99 25.27 -20.48 -2.04
CA ILE A 99 24.33 -19.84 -2.97
C ILE A 99 22.93 -20.41 -2.77
N ILE A 100 21.93 -19.53 -2.81
CA ILE A 100 20.51 -19.88 -2.90
C ILE A 100 19.89 -19.29 -4.17
N THR A 101 18.87 -19.98 -4.70
CA THR A 101 18.07 -19.54 -5.85
C THR A 101 16.58 -19.64 -5.51
N ILE A 102 15.72 -19.01 -6.31
CA ILE A 102 14.27 -19.16 -6.17
C ILE A 102 13.86 -20.64 -6.24
N ASP A 103 14.47 -21.41 -7.13
CA ASP A 103 14.19 -22.85 -7.27
C ASP A 103 14.64 -23.65 -6.05
N SER A 104 15.83 -23.35 -5.49
CA SER A 104 16.32 -24.08 -4.31
C SER A 104 15.47 -23.79 -3.08
N ILE A 105 14.98 -22.56 -2.92
CA ILE A 105 14.03 -22.17 -1.87
C ILE A 105 12.67 -22.83 -2.10
N SER A 106 12.15 -22.82 -3.32
CA SER A 106 10.87 -23.46 -3.66
C SER A 106 10.86 -24.97 -3.36
N ASN A 107 11.98 -25.63 -3.66
CA ASN A 107 12.20 -27.03 -3.32
C ASN A 107 12.27 -27.25 -1.81
N SER A 108 12.93 -26.36 -1.07
CA SER A 108 12.98 -26.39 0.40
C SER A 108 11.59 -26.22 1.02
N ILE A 109 10.81 -25.22 0.57
CA ILE A 109 9.43 -24.97 1.02
C ILE A 109 8.56 -26.21 0.83
N SER A 110 8.68 -26.86 -0.33
CA SER A 110 7.96 -28.08 -0.65
C SER A 110 8.37 -29.26 0.24
N LYS A 111 9.68 -29.44 0.48
CA LYS A 111 10.21 -30.47 1.41
C LYS A 111 9.75 -30.26 2.85
N LEU A 112 9.63 -29.00 3.29
CA LEU A 112 9.19 -28.63 4.63
C LEU A 112 7.66 -28.55 4.77
N ALA A 113 6.89 -28.87 3.72
CA ALA A 113 5.44 -28.80 3.67
C ALA A 113 4.85 -27.42 4.04
N LEU A 114 5.54 -26.34 3.66
CA LEU A 114 5.18 -24.96 3.99
C LEU A 114 4.25 -24.36 2.91
N SER A 115 2.99 -24.79 2.87
CA SER A 115 2.05 -24.43 1.78
C SER A 115 1.58 -22.96 1.74
N LYS A 116 1.90 -22.15 2.75
CA LYS A 116 1.41 -20.76 2.88
C LYS A 116 2.43 -19.69 2.49
N ILE A 117 3.67 -20.08 2.20
CA ILE A 117 4.82 -19.19 1.97
C ILE A 117 5.37 -19.45 0.57
N THR A 118 5.71 -18.39 -0.15
CA THR A 118 6.36 -18.48 -1.46
C THR A 118 7.86 -18.27 -1.36
N ALA A 119 8.62 -18.66 -2.39
CA ALA A 119 10.06 -18.44 -2.41
C ALA A 119 10.41 -16.93 -2.41
N GLU A 120 9.58 -16.13 -3.07
CA GLU A 120 9.69 -14.68 -3.10
C GLU A 120 9.50 -14.06 -1.71
N ASP A 121 8.53 -14.55 -0.93
CA ASP A 121 8.32 -14.10 0.45
C ASP A 121 9.58 -14.36 1.31
N ILE A 122 10.23 -15.51 1.11
CA ILE A 122 11.47 -15.86 1.84
C ILE A 122 12.63 -14.97 1.39
N ILE A 123 12.86 -14.81 0.08
CA ILE A 123 13.94 -13.94 -0.42
C ILE A 123 13.80 -12.54 0.13
N GLU A 124 12.58 -11.99 0.15
CA GLU A 124 12.34 -10.66 0.67
C GLU A 124 12.68 -10.55 2.17
N ILE A 125 12.34 -11.56 2.98
CA ILE A 125 12.74 -11.63 4.39
C ILE A 125 14.26 -11.68 4.52
N LEU A 126 14.94 -12.50 3.72
CA LEU A 126 16.39 -12.68 3.77
C LEU A 126 17.13 -11.39 3.38
N GLU A 127 16.69 -10.71 2.32
CA GLU A 127 17.26 -9.42 1.88
C GLU A 127 17.01 -8.32 2.92
N ALA A 128 15.78 -8.19 3.42
CA ALA A 128 15.44 -7.19 4.43
C ALA A 128 16.20 -7.40 5.75
N SER A 129 16.52 -8.66 6.08
CA SER A 129 17.27 -9.03 7.29
C SER A 129 18.79 -9.03 7.09
N SER A 130 19.29 -8.65 5.91
CA SER A 130 20.72 -8.68 5.58
C SER A 130 21.38 -10.05 5.78
N LEU A 131 20.63 -11.14 5.55
CA LEU A 131 21.13 -12.51 5.63
C LEU A 131 21.71 -12.99 4.30
N VAL A 132 21.40 -12.28 3.21
CA VAL A 132 21.85 -12.63 1.86
C VAL A 132 22.23 -11.39 1.06
N LEU A 133 23.07 -11.59 0.04
CA LEU A 133 23.43 -10.57 -0.93
C LEU A 133 23.02 -11.02 -2.34
N ARG A 134 22.31 -10.16 -3.06
CA ARG A 134 21.83 -10.46 -4.42
C ARG A 134 22.97 -10.39 -5.43
N ASN A 135 23.12 -11.44 -6.23
CA ASN A 135 24.06 -11.53 -7.33
C ASN A 135 23.43 -11.03 -8.64
N SER A 136 24.26 -10.65 -9.61
CA SER A 136 23.81 -10.11 -10.91
C SER A 136 23.06 -11.14 -11.77
N ASN A 137 23.27 -12.43 -11.54
CA ASN A 137 22.62 -13.55 -12.24
C ASN A 137 21.27 -13.96 -11.62
N GLY A 138 20.77 -13.22 -10.62
CA GLY A 138 19.51 -13.55 -9.96
C GLY A 138 19.61 -14.69 -8.94
N SER A 139 20.82 -15.05 -8.49
CA SER A 139 21.02 -15.85 -7.27
C SER A 139 21.34 -14.96 -6.08
N TRP A 140 21.44 -15.56 -4.89
CA TRP A 140 21.84 -14.86 -3.68
C TRP A 140 22.93 -15.63 -2.94
N THR A 141 23.92 -14.90 -2.42
CA THR A 141 24.97 -15.44 -1.57
C THR A 141 24.55 -15.29 -0.11
N VAL A 142 24.56 -16.38 0.63
CA VAL A 142 24.25 -16.41 2.07
C VAL A 142 25.42 -15.82 2.85
N LEU A 143 25.11 -14.87 3.72
CA LEU A 143 26.07 -14.21 4.60
C LEU A 143 26.15 -14.99 5.92
N GLN A 144 27.37 -15.39 6.32
CA GLN A 144 27.63 -16.09 7.59
C GLN A 144 27.81 -15.11 8.74
#